data_AF-A0A7Z9UUJ7-F1
#
_entry.id   AF-A0A7Z9UUJ7-F1
#
_cell.length_a   1.000
_cell.length_b   1.000
_cell.length_c   1.000
_cell.angle_alpha   90.00
_cell.angle_beta   90.00
_cell.angle_gamma   90.00
#
_symmetry.space_group_name_H-M   'P 1'
#
loop_
_entity.id
_entity.type
_entity.pdbx_description
1 polymer ?
#
loop_
_entity_poly.entity_id
_entity_poly.type
_entity_poly.pdbx_seq_one_letter_code
_entity_poly.pdbx_strand_id
1 'polypeptide(L)'
;MTSRKSFVKINNWAILIGLLLILANSYWLAYVEMIWHTAHLTTVAMSVNVMFAILMMTWLNMSLRSISSAAALKQQDLLIIYAMLAVGSAFSGHDFLPRLMGLIPYAFRFATPENDWEALLFHHLPEWLIVSEPKTVTDFYEGGVNFFTDGYFQQWITPILSWSIVILLLSAIFLCLTAILRKQWVNREKLAYPIVQIPLLITARSGSIFRNRLLWIGFGLAAGINLFNGLQFFFPILPAIPVKKYNLDTYFNQKPWNAMGSTPLRFHPYLIGFAFILPFDLLFSCVFFYLMKKVQLLLGSAAGIITLPGYPFLGEQGAGALFALLVIACWSGRKHFKAVLFHVIRPNPMEESKEPISHRSTVTILCLCLLLLMLFCLQSGMSFWVYAIFITIYLAIVVGLTRMRAELGPP
;
A
#
# COMPACT_ATOMS: atom_id res chain seq x y z
N MET A 1 3.14 21.43 37.08
CA MET A 1 1.89 20.99 36.42
C MET A 1 2.19 19.88 35.42
N THR A 2 2.22 18.64 35.90
CA THR A 2 2.38 17.43 35.07
C THR A 2 1.04 17.09 34.42
N SER A 3 0.85 17.45 33.16
CA SER A 3 -0.24 16.93 32.33
C SER A 3 -0.02 15.42 32.17
N ARG A 4 -0.59 14.62 33.08
CA ARG A 4 -0.81 13.18 32.85
C ARG A 4 -1.77 13.10 31.67
N LYS A 5 -1.25 12.78 30.48
CA LYS A 5 -2.12 12.38 29.36
C LYS A 5 -2.92 11.16 29.80
N SER A 6 -4.25 11.28 29.81
CA SER A 6 -5.11 10.11 29.90
C SER A 6 -4.93 9.32 28.60
N PHE A 7 -4.29 8.15 28.67
CA PHE A 7 -4.39 7.18 27.58
C PHE A 7 -5.88 6.91 27.36
N VAL A 8 -6.35 7.17 26.15
CA VAL A 8 -7.75 6.91 25.80
C VAL A 8 -7.94 5.39 25.87
N LYS A 9 -8.84 4.94 26.73
CA LYS A 9 -9.15 3.52 26.86
C LYS A 9 -9.75 3.03 25.55
N ILE A 10 -9.08 2.09 24.89
CA ILE A 10 -9.55 1.48 23.66
C ILE A 10 -10.79 0.64 23.98
N ASN A 11 -11.83 0.75 23.16
CA ASN A 11 -13.02 -0.05 23.28
C ASN A 11 -12.78 -1.45 22.70
N ASN A 12 -12.92 -2.50 23.52
CA ASN A 12 -12.75 -3.89 23.08
C ASN A 12 -13.69 -4.27 21.92
N TRP A 13 -14.88 -3.66 21.87
CA TRP A 13 -15.82 -3.87 20.76
C TRP A 13 -15.28 -3.36 19.43
N ALA A 14 -14.57 -2.24 19.42
CA ALA A 14 -13.95 -1.70 18.20
C ALA A 14 -12.88 -2.65 17.66
N ILE A 15 -12.10 -3.27 18.56
CA ILE A 15 -11.10 -4.28 18.20
C ILE A 15 -11.78 -5.52 17.60
N LEU A 16 -12.84 -6.03 18.25
CA LEU A 16 -13.56 -7.21 17.76
C LEU A 16 -14.17 -6.96 16.38
N ILE A 17 -14.82 -5.80 16.17
CA ILE A 17 -15.36 -5.41 14.87
C ILE A 17 -14.23 -5.30 13.85
N GLY A 18 -13.11 -4.66 14.21
CA GLY A 18 -11.92 -4.57 13.35
C GLY A 18 -11.39 -5.94 12.93
N LEU A 19 -11.28 -6.90 13.86
CA LEU A 19 -10.81 -8.26 13.57
C LEU A 19 -11.74 -8.98 12.59
N LEU A 20 -13.05 -8.95 12.83
CA LEU A 20 -14.03 -9.57 11.93
C LEU A 20 -14.01 -8.92 10.54
N LEU A 21 -13.91 -7.58 10.49
CA LEU A 21 -13.83 -6.86 9.23
C LEU A 21 -12.52 -7.12 8.48
N ILE A 22 -11.39 -7.35 9.16
CA ILE A 22 -10.14 -7.73 8.50
C ILE A 22 -10.32 -9.06 7.75
N LEU A 23 -10.98 -10.05 8.35
CA LEU A 23 -11.23 -11.35 7.70
C LEU A 23 -12.13 -11.18 6.48
N ALA A 24 -13.27 -10.50 6.64
CA ALA A 24 -14.19 -10.24 5.55
C ALA A 24 -13.55 -9.43 4.41
N ASN A 25 -12.76 -8.41 4.77
CA ASN A 25 -12.07 -7.55 3.81
C ASN A 25 -10.94 -8.29 3.09
N SER A 26 -10.19 -9.17 3.77
CA SER A 26 -9.15 -9.99 3.13
C SER A 26 -9.76 -11.00 2.17
N TYR A 27 -10.89 -11.61 2.53
CA TYR A 27 -11.65 -12.47 1.62
C TYR A 27 -12.15 -11.72 0.38
N TRP A 28 -12.70 -10.51 0.57
CA TRP A 28 -13.12 -9.66 -0.53
C TRP A 28 -11.96 -9.29 -1.45
N LEU A 29 -10.80 -8.91 -0.89
CA LEU A 29 -9.60 -8.61 -1.65
C LEU A 29 -9.09 -9.81 -2.44
N ALA A 30 -9.10 -11.02 -1.86
CA ALA A 30 -8.70 -12.23 -2.57
C ALA A 30 -9.58 -12.46 -3.82
N TYR A 31 -10.91 -12.32 -3.70
CA TYR A 31 -11.79 -12.46 -4.87
C TYR A 31 -11.54 -11.41 -5.94
N VAL A 32 -11.44 -10.13 -5.54
CA VAL A 32 -11.37 -9.03 -6.51
C VAL A 32 -9.98 -8.89 -7.14
N GLU A 33 -8.92 -8.98 -6.33
CA GLU A 33 -7.54 -8.68 -6.75
C GLU A 33 -6.75 -9.91 -7.18
N MET A 34 -7.07 -11.10 -6.67
CA MET A 34 -6.37 -12.34 -7.01
C MET A 34 -7.15 -13.17 -8.04
N ILE A 35 -8.44 -13.44 -7.79
CA ILE A 35 -9.22 -14.36 -8.64
C ILE A 35 -9.77 -13.64 -9.88
N TRP A 36 -10.55 -12.58 -9.69
CA TRP A 36 -11.17 -11.85 -10.82
C TRP A 36 -10.17 -10.96 -11.54
N HIS A 37 -9.17 -10.44 -10.81
CA HIS A 37 -8.16 -9.52 -11.33
C HIS A 37 -8.79 -8.32 -12.09
N THR A 38 -9.96 -7.85 -11.62
CA THR A 38 -10.76 -6.82 -12.30
C THR A 38 -10.55 -5.43 -11.71
N ALA A 39 -10.23 -5.34 -10.43
CA ALA A 39 -9.99 -4.08 -9.73
C ALA A 39 -8.84 -4.24 -8.73
N HIS A 40 -8.02 -3.19 -8.60
CA HIS A 40 -6.89 -3.16 -7.67
C HIS A 40 -7.12 -2.10 -6.60
N LEU A 41 -7.99 -2.42 -5.64
CA LEU A 41 -8.49 -1.55 -4.58
C LEU A 41 -7.39 -1.07 -3.62
N THR A 42 -6.30 -1.83 -3.50
CA THR A 42 -5.19 -1.59 -2.55
C THR A 42 -3.98 -0.88 -3.17
N THR A 43 -3.92 -0.74 -4.49
CA THR A 43 -2.75 -0.16 -5.20
C THR A 43 -2.62 1.36 -5.05
N VAL A 44 -3.73 2.04 -4.75
CA VAL A 44 -3.78 3.48 -4.50
C VAL A 44 -3.37 3.76 -3.05
N ALA A 45 -2.56 4.80 -2.82
CA ALA A 45 -2.07 5.19 -1.49
C ALA A 45 -3.15 5.27 -0.41
N MET A 46 -4.37 5.63 -0.78
CA MET A 46 -5.55 5.43 0.04
C MET A 46 -6.34 4.21 -0.44
N SER A 47 -6.28 3.12 0.32
CA SER A 47 -6.96 1.88 -0.01
C SER A 47 -8.48 2.09 -0.11
N VAL A 48 -9.03 1.90 -1.30
CA VAL A 48 -10.42 2.24 -1.63
C VAL A 48 -11.40 1.37 -0.85
N ASN A 49 -11.08 0.08 -0.70
CA ASN A 49 -11.82 -0.88 0.10
C ASN A 49 -11.96 -0.42 1.57
N VAL A 50 -10.88 0.12 2.15
CA VAL A 50 -10.86 0.59 3.54
C VAL A 50 -11.72 1.85 3.70
N MET A 51 -11.63 2.78 2.75
CA MET A 51 -12.49 3.97 2.75
C MET A 51 -13.96 3.60 2.63
N PHE A 52 -14.27 2.67 1.74
CA PHE A 52 -15.63 2.17 1.58
C PHE A 52 -16.14 1.52 2.87
N ALA A 53 -15.35 0.63 3.49
CA ALA A 53 -15.70 -0.01 4.76
C ALA A 53 -15.96 1.01 5.87
N ILE A 54 -15.10 2.04 6.01
CA ILE A 54 -15.26 3.09 7.02
C ILE A 54 -16.46 3.99 6.73
N LEU A 55 -16.73 4.31 5.46
CA LEU A 55 -17.92 5.05 5.07
C LEU A 55 -19.20 4.27 5.44
N MET A 56 -19.27 2.98 5.10
CA MET A 56 -20.40 2.11 5.46
C MET A 56 -20.55 1.99 6.98
N MET A 57 -19.45 1.74 7.70
CA MET A 57 -19.47 1.66 9.16
C MET A 57 -19.92 2.96 9.82
N THR A 58 -19.53 4.11 9.25
CA THR A 58 -19.96 5.41 9.75
C THR A 58 -21.46 5.61 9.52
N TRP A 59 -21.98 5.26 8.34
CA TRP A 59 -23.42 5.31 8.07
C TRP A 59 -24.21 4.39 9.01
N LEU A 60 -23.78 3.13 9.16
CA LEU A 60 -24.39 2.20 10.10
C LEU A 60 -24.36 2.74 11.53
N ASN A 61 -23.25 3.35 11.95
CA ASN A 61 -23.11 3.95 13.27
C ASN A 61 -24.01 5.19 13.46
N MET A 62 -24.22 6.00 12.42
CA MET A 62 -25.15 7.12 12.45
C MET A 62 -26.60 6.64 12.60
N SER A 63 -27.00 5.62 11.85
CA SER A 63 -28.32 4.98 11.97
C SER A 63 -28.50 4.28 13.31
N LEU A 64 -27.47 3.61 13.82
CA LEU A 64 -27.52 2.99 15.14
C LEU A 64 -27.67 4.05 16.24
N ARG A 65 -27.02 5.20 16.10
CA ARG A 65 -27.12 6.29 17.07
C ARG A 65 -28.53 6.88 17.16
N SER A 66 -29.31 6.87 16.08
CA SER A 66 -30.72 7.30 16.15
C SER A 66 -31.61 6.30 16.89
N ILE A 67 -31.17 5.04 17.03
CA ILE A 67 -31.88 3.98 17.78
C ILE A 67 -31.37 3.92 19.23
N SER A 68 -30.05 3.84 19.43
CA SER A 68 -29.40 3.78 20.74
C SER A 68 -28.08 4.53 20.74
N SER A 69 -28.02 5.63 21.50
CA SER A 69 -26.80 6.41 21.68
C SER A 69 -25.72 5.69 22.50
N ALA A 70 -26.12 4.73 23.35
CA ALA A 70 -25.23 3.94 24.19
C ALA A 70 -24.44 2.89 23.40
N ALA A 71 -25.02 2.32 22.35
CA ALA A 71 -24.38 1.34 21.48
C ALA A 71 -23.52 1.97 20.37
N ALA A 72 -23.61 3.29 20.17
CA ALA A 72 -22.92 3.98 19.09
C ALA A 72 -21.41 4.11 19.35
N LEU A 73 -20.61 3.75 18.34
CA LEU A 73 -19.16 3.90 18.34
C LEU A 73 -18.75 5.38 18.38
N LYS A 74 -17.65 5.66 19.08
CA LYS A 74 -17.01 6.97 19.07
C LYS A 74 -16.12 7.12 17.83
N GLN A 75 -15.75 8.36 17.50
CA GLN A 75 -14.82 8.61 16.40
C GLN A 75 -13.49 7.86 16.58
N GLN A 76 -12.98 7.78 17.81
CA GLN A 76 -11.76 7.05 18.14
C GLN A 76 -11.88 5.56 17.80
N ASP A 77 -13.04 4.95 18.09
CA ASP A 77 -13.31 3.54 17.78
C ASP A 77 -13.28 3.30 16.26
N LEU A 78 -13.92 4.17 15.48
CA LEU A 78 -13.91 4.10 14.02
C LEU A 78 -12.50 4.30 13.44
N LEU A 79 -11.69 5.18 14.02
CA LEU A 79 -10.30 5.39 13.59
C LEU A 79 -9.39 4.19 13.92
N ILE A 80 -9.68 3.47 15.00
CA ILE A 80 -8.99 2.20 15.31
C ILE A 80 -9.34 1.15 14.26
N ILE A 81 -10.63 1.00 13.93
CA ILE A 81 -11.08 0.09 12.86
C ILE A 81 -10.42 0.47 11.53
N TYR A 82 -10.34 1.77 11.23
CA TYR A 82 -9.66 2.28 10.03
C TYR A 82 -8.19 1.85 10.00
N ALA A 83 -7.44 2.07 11.08
CA ALA A 83 -6.03 1.71 11.16
C ALA A 83 -5.82 0.19 11.02
N MET A 84 -6.66 -0.61 11.69
CA MET A 84 -6.65 -2.08 11.59
C MET A 84 -6.89 -2.55 10.14
N LEU A 85 -7.89 -1.99 9.46
CA LEU A 85 -8.21 -2.33 8.07
C LEU A 85 -7.15 -1.85 7.09
N ALA A 86 -6.59 -0.66 7.30
CA ALA A 86 -5.53 -0.11 6.45
C ALA A 86 -4.27 -0.98 6.51
N VAL A 87 -3.82 -1.35 7.72
CA VAL A 87 -2.66 -2.22 7.90
C VAL A 87 -2.95 -3.63 7.37
N GLY A 88 -4.12 -4.21 7.67
CA GLY A 88 -4.50 -5.53 7.16
C GLY A 88 -4.57 -5.58 5.64
N SER A 89 -5.17 -4.56 5.00
CA SER A 89 -5.26 -4.47 3.54
C SER A 89 -3.90 -4.30 2.86
N ALA A 90 -2.92 -3.70 3.53
CA ALA A 90 -1.57 -3.55 2.97
C ALA A 90 -0.87 -4.90 2.76
N PHE A 91 -1.12 -5.88 3.63
CA PHE A 91 -0.59 -7.24 3.49
C PHE A 91 -1.49 -8.15 2.65
N SER A 92 -2.82 -7.96 2.71
CA SER A 92 -3.76 -8.72 1.87
C SER A 92 -3.89 -8.21 0.43
N GLY A 93 -3.27 -7.07 0.11
CA GLY A 93 -3.38 -6.39 -1.17
C GLY A 93 -2.55 -7.01 -2.30
N HIS A 94 -2.90 -6.63 -3.53
CA HIS A 94 -2.42 -7.14 -4.80
C HIS A 94 -0.91 -7.37 -4.88
N ASP A 95 -0.12 -6.41 -4.38
CA ASP A 95 1.34 -6.44 -4.48
C ASP A 95 2.05 -7.31 -3.44
N PHE A 96 1.29 -7.95 -2.54
CA PHE A 96 1.84 -8.77 -1.47
C PHE A 96 1.30 -10.19 -1.50
N LEU A 97 0.14 -10.47 -0.87
CA LEU A 97 -0.36 -11.84 -0.73
C LEU A 97 -0.70 -12.51 -2.07
N PRO A 98 -1.42 -11.89 -3.03
CA PRO A 98 -1.72 -12.51 -4.32
C PRO A 98 -0.46 -12.88 -5.11
N ARG A 99 0.57 -12.02 -5.12
CA ARG A 99 1.87 -12.32 -5.74
C ARG A 99 2.57 -13.46 -5.01
N LEU A 100 2.61 -13.42 -3.68
CA LEU A 100 3.26 -14.45 -2.87
C LEU A 100 2.60 -15.82 -3.07
N MET A 101 1.28 -15.90 -3.01
CA MET A 101 0.52 -17.13 -3.23
C MET A 101 0.76 -17.69 -4.63
N GLY A 102 0.84 -16.83 -5.65
CA GLY A 102 1.19 -17.26 -7.01
C GLY A 102 2.64 -17.72 -7.17
N LEU A 103 3.57 -17.19 -6.36
CA LEU A 103 5.00 -17.54 -6.41
C LEU A 103 5.30 -18.92 -5.79
N ILE A 104 4.60 -19.28 -4.72
CA ILE A 104 4.86 -20.50 -3.91
C ILE A 104 4.90 -21.79 -4.76
N PRO A 105 3.93 -22.07 -5.66
CA PRO A 105 3.95 -23.24 -6.54
C PRO A 105 4.52 -22.96 -7.94
N TYR A 106 4.94 -21.72 -8.23
CA TYR A 106 5.18 -21.24 -9.59
C TYR A 106 6.22 -22.05 -10.36
N ALA A 107 7.38 -22.28 -9.73
CA ALA A 107 8.50 -22.97 -10.36
C ALA A 107 8.12 -24.40 -10.78
N PHE A 108 7.23 -25.06 -10.04
CA PHE A 108 6.80 -26.44 -10.31
C PHE A 108 5.68 -26.51 -11.35
N ARG A 109 4.81 -25.50 -11.44
CA ARG A 109 3.76 -25.46 -12.47
C ARG A 109 4.32 -25.17 -13.86
N PHE A 110 5.32 -24.31 -13.95
CA PHE A 110 5.83 -23.77 -15.22
C PHE A 110 7.21 -24.31 -15.60
N ALA A 111 7.74 -25.30 -14.88
CA ALA A 111 8.92 -26.03 -15.33
C ALA A 111 8.62 -26.76 -16.65
N THR A 112 9.47 -26.55 -17.66
CA THR A 112 9.39 -27.27 -18.94
C THR A 112 10.78 -27.78 -19.32
N PRO A 113 10.88 -28.81 -20.18
CA PRO A 113 12.17 -29.29 -20.67
C PRO A 113 13.02 -28.20 -21.34
N GLU A 114 12.40 -27.18 -21.92
CA GLU A 114 13.09 -26.08 -22.61
C GLU A 114 13.70 -25.05 -21.65
N ASN A 115 13.09 -24.84 -20.48
CA ASN A 115 13.62 -23.91 -19.47
C ASN A 115 14.52 -24.58 -18.44
N ASP A 116 14.47 -25.91 -18.34
CA ASP A 116 15.30 -26.75 -17.48
C ASP A 116 15.29 -26.30 -16.00
N TRP A 117 14.17 -25.75 -15.54
CA TRP A 117 14.05 -25.23 -14.17
C TRP A 117 14.19 -26.30 -13.10
N GLU A 118 13.85 -27.55 -13.41
CA GLU A 118 14.03 -28.67 -12.49
C GLU A 118 15.51 -28.83 -12.11
N ALA A 119 16.41 -28.85 -13.11
CA ALA A 119 17.84 -28.94 -12.85
C ALA A 119 18.41 -27.64 -12.24
N LEU A 120 17.92 -26.47 -12.69
CA LEU A 120 18.51 -25.17 -12.33
C LEU A 120 18.02 -24.60 -10.99
N LEU A 121 16.75 -24.81 -10.61
CA LEU A 121 16.11 -24.09 -9.51
C LEU A 121 15.71 -25.00 -8.34
N PHE A 122 15.22 -26.22 -8.59
CA PHE A 122 14.52 -26.99 -7.54
C PHE A 122 15.40 -27.27 -6.33
N HIS A 123 16.69 -27.55 -6.54
CA HIS A 123 17.66 -27.80 -5.48
C HIS A 123 18.00 -26.56 -4.62
N HIS A 124 17.64 -25.35 -5.08
CA HIS A 124 17.81 -24.10 -4.36
C HIS A 124 16.52 -23.64 -3.64
N LEU A 125 15.39 -24.30 -3.86
CA LEU A 125 14.11 -23.92 -3.27
C LEU A 125 13.87 -24.68 -1.96
N PRO A 126 13.82 -24.01 -0.80
CA PRO A 126 13.62 -24.70 0.47
C PRO A 126 12.19 -25.23 0.60
N GLU A 127 12.03 -26.54 0.79
CA GLU A 127 10.71 -27.23 0.84
C GLU A 127 9.72 -26.61 1.84
N TRP A 128 10.20 -25.99 2.91
CA TRP A 128 9.37 -25.36 3.93
C TRP A 128 8.78 -24.00 3.53
N LEU A 129 9.22 -23.41 2.40
CA LEU A 129 8.74 -22.13 1.86
C LEU A 129 7.85 -22.26 0.62
N ILE A 130 7.89 -23.41 -0.05
CA ILE A 130 7.27 -23.65 -1.35
C ILE A 130 6.28 -24.81 -1.29
N VAL A 131 5.47 -24.95 -2.34
CA VAL A 131 4.62 -26.12 -2.56
C VAL A 131 5.11 -26.79 -3.84
N SER A 132 5.73 -27.96 -3.68
CA SER A 132 6.35 -28.72 -4.77
C SER A 132 5.54 -29.93 -5.24
N GLU A 133 4.57 -30.39 -4.45
CA GLU A 133 3.82 -31.61 -4.73
C GLU A 133 2.93 -31.43 -5.99
N PRO A 134 3.13 -32.24 -7.06
CA PRO A 134 2.52 -31.98 -8.38
C PRO A 134 0.99 -31.92 -8.37
N LYS A 135 0.32 -32.76 -7.56
CA LYS A 135 -1.14 -32.75 -7.47
C LYS A 135 -1.62 -31.44 -6.84
N THR A 136 -1.05 -31.04 -5.71
CA THR A 136 -1.38 -29.80 -4.99
C THR A 136 -1.09 -28.57 -5.84
N VAL A 137 0.01 -28.57 -6.60
CA VAL A 137 0.32 -27.50 -7.56
C VAL A 137 -0.77 -27.42 -8.63
N THR A 138 -1.17 -28.55 -9.21
CA THR A 138 -2.21 -28.60 -10.24
C THR A 138 -3.57 -28.15 -9.68
N ASP A 139 -3.97 -28.69 -8.53
CA ASP A 139 -5.20 -28.37 -7.81
C ASP A 139 -5.28 -26.87 -7.44
N PHE A 140 -4.15 -26.21 -7.12
CA PHE A 140 -4.11 -24.76 -6.88
C PHE A 140 -4.49 -23.93 -8.11
N TYR A 141 -4.00 -24.31 -9.29
CA TYR A 141 -4.23 -23.55 -10.53
C TYR A 141 -5.55 -23.91 -11.22
N GLU A 142 -5.95 -25.17 -11.15
CA GLU A 142 -7.14 -25.69 -11.84
C GLU A 142 -8.40 -25.57 -10.96
N GLY A 143 -8.22 -25.50 -9.64
CA GLY A 143 -9.31 -25.35 -8.68
C GLY A 143 -10.16 -26.62 -8.56
N GLY A 144 -11.36 -26.49 -8.01
CA GLY A 144 -12.30 -27.62 -7.84
C GLY A 144 -12.04 -28.51 -6.62
N VAL A 145 -11.02 -28.17 -5.80
CA VAL A 145 -10.66 -28.91 -4.58
C VAL A 145 -10.99 -28.10 -3.34
N ASN A 146 -11.45 -28.77 -2.28
CA ASN A 146 -11.68 -28.12 -1.00
C ASN A 146 -10.37 -28.06 -0.20
N PHE A 147 -10.04 -26.86 0.31
CA PHE A 147 -8.80 -26.61 1.04
C PHE A 147 -8.57 -27.54 2.23
N PHE A 148 -9.63 -27.98 2.91
CA PHE A 148 -9.54 -28.81 4.12
C PHE A 148 -9.66 -30.31 3.88
N THR A 149 -9.77 -30.78 2.63
CA THR A 149 -9.90 -32.20 2.31
C THR A 149 -8.63 -32.78 1.67
N ASP A 150 -8.54 -34.11 1.64
CA ASP A 150 -7.63 -34.86 0.76
C ASP A 150 -6.13 -34.60 0.90
N GLY A 151 -5.66 -34.16 2.06
CA GLY A 151 -4.23 -33.92 2.27
C GLY A 151 -3.72 -32.56 1.77
N TYR A 152 -4.59 -31.77 1.12
CA TYR A 152 -4.21 -30.51 0.46
C TYR A 152 -3.71 -29.47 1.49
N PHE A 153 -4.41 -29.35 2.63
CA PHE A 153 -4.02 -28.48 3.73
C PHE A 153 -2.61 -28.77 4.26
N GLN A 154 -2.22 -30.05 4.35
CA GLN A 154 -0.93 -30.47 4.89
C GLN A 154 0.25 -29.96 4.05
N GLN A 155 0.07 -29.83 2.73
CA GLN A 155 1.09 -29.27 1.85
C GLN A 155 1.26 -27.75 2.01
N TRP A 156 0.19 -27.06 2.43
CA TRP A 156 0.18 -25.60 2.56
C TRP A 156 0.51 -25.09 3.96
N ILE A 157 0.24 -25.84 5.02
CA ILE A 157 0.38 -25.34 6.39
C ILE A 157 1.80 -24.87 6.73
N THR A 158 2.82 -25.61 6.28
CA THR A 158 4.23 -25.26 6.54
C THR A 158 4.64 -23.98 5.80
N PRO A 159 4.42 -23.83 4.48
CA PRO A 159 4.63 -22.55 3.80
C PRO A 159 3.83 -21.39 4.40
N ILE A 160 2.56 -21.60 4.74
CA ILE A 160 1.71 -20.56 5.34
C ILE A 160 2.30 -20.04 6.64
N LEU A 161 2.68 -20.94 7.56
CA LEU A 161 3.26 -20.55 8.85
C LEU A 161 4.62 -19.85 8.66
N SER A 162 5.44 -20.35 7.75
CA SER A 162 6.76 -19.82 7.46
C SER A 162 6.71 -18.39 6.91
N TRP A 163 5.86 -18.15 5.91
CA TRP A 163 5.64 -16.80 5.36
C TRP A 163 4.92 -15.88 6.35
N SER A 164 4.05 -16.41 7.21
CA SER A 164 3.42 -15.64 8.28
C SER A 164 4.44 -15.07 9.26
N ILE A 165 5.52 -15.80 9.57
CA ILE A 165 6.62 -15.29 10.39
C ILE A 165 7.27 -14.07 9.72
N VAL A 166 7.56 -14.14 8.42
CA VAL A 166 8.13 -13.02 7.66
C VAL A 166 7.22 -11.80 7.70
N ILE A 167 5.91 -12.01 7.48
CA ILE A 167 4.90 -10.94 7.53
C ILE A 167 4.87 -10.26 8.90
N LEU A 168 4.89 -11.05 9.98
CA LEU A 168 4.90 -10.52 11.35
C LEU A 168 6.18 -9.75 11.66
N LEU A 169 7.34 -10.26 11.25
CA LEU A 169 8.62 -9.58 11.43
C LEU A 169 8.66 -8.25 10.66
N LEU A 170 8.23 -8.24 9.39
CA LEU A 170 8.14 -7.02 8.58
C LEU A 170 7.14 -6.02 9.18
N SER A 171 5.98 -6.48 9.61
CA SER A 171 4.99 -5.64 10.31
C SER A 171 5.58 -4.97 11.55
N ALA A 172 6.31 -5.73 12.38
CA ALA A 172 6.96 -5.21 13.57
C ALA A 172 8.07 -4.20 13.23
N ILE A 173 8.87 -4.46 12.18
CA ILE A 173 9.87 -3.53 11.66
C ILE A 173 9.21 -2.21 11.23
N PHE A 174 8.13 -2.27 10.45
CA PHE A 174 7.42 -1.08 9.99
C PHE A 174 6.78 -0.28 11.13
N LEU A 175 6.21 -0.96 12.13
CA LEU A 175 5.69 -0.31 13.33
C LEU A 175 6.82 0.39 14.12
N CYS A 176 7.98 -0.24 14.26
CA CYS A 176 9.13 0.36 14.93
C CYS A 176 9.66 1.58 14.16
N LEU A 177 9.81 1.47 12.83
CA LEU A 177 10.21 2.58 11.98
C LEU A 177 9.22 3.74 12.07
N THR A 178 7.92 3.45 12.00
CA THR A 178 6.86 4.45 12.16
C THR A 178 6.97 5.16 13.50
N ALA A 179 7.18 4.42 14.61
CA ALA A 179 7.35 5.01 15.93
C ALA A 179 8.56 5.96 16.01
N ILE A 180 9.70 5.58 15.41
CA ILE A 180 10.93 6.40 15.37
C ILE A 180 10.71 7.67 14.52
N LEU A 181 10.11 7.53 13.34
CA LEU A 181 9.98 8.60 12.35
C LEU A 181 8.84 9.57 12.69
N ARG A 182 7.77 9.11 13.35
CA ARG A 182 6.59 9.92 13.71
C ARG A 182 6.98 11.23 14.39
N LYS A 183 7.88 11.19 15.38
CA LYS A 183 8.28 12.39 16.14
C LYS A 183 8.96 13.43 15.25
N GLN A 184 9.80 12.99 14.31
CA GLN A 184 10.46 13.88 13.36
C GLN A 184 9.44 14.46 12.37
N TRP A 185 8.64 13.61 11.74
CA TRP A 185 7.74 14.02 10.67
C TRP A 185 6.54 14.84 11.17
N VAL A 186 5.90 14.42 12.27
CA VAL A 186 4.70 15.10 12.78
C VAL A 186 5.05 16.36 13.57
N ASN A 187 6.03 16.30 14.48
CA ASN A 187 6.25 17.41 15.41
C ASN A 187 7.26 18.45 14.91
N ARG A 188 8.33 17.99 14.24
CA ARG A 188 9.43 18.87 13.79
C ARG A 188 9.21 19.37 12.37
N GLU A 189 8.95 18.44 11.45
CA GLU A 189 8.77 18.76 10.02
C GLU A 189 7.33 19.12 9.67
N LYS A 190 6.35 18.75 10.52
CA LYS A 190 4.91 19.04 10.35
C LYS A 190 4.39 18.70 8.95
N LEU A 191 4.64 17.47 8.52
CA LEU A 191 4.13 16.98 7.23
C LEU A 191 2.59 17.12 7.16
N ALA A 192 2.04 17.26 5.96
CA ALA A 192 0.63 17.62 5.74
C ALA A 192 -0.37 16.47 5.98
N TYR A 193 0.03 15.21 5.77
CA TYR A 193 -0.82 14.01 5.88
C TYR A 193 -2.21 14.13 5.23
N PRO A 194 -2.31 14.58 3.96
CA PRO A 194 -3.60 14.85 3.29
C PRO A 194 -4.52 13.62 3.24
N ILE A 195 -3.98 12.41 3.04
CA ILE A 195 -4.75 11.17 2.95
C ILE A 195 -5.55 10.88 4.24
N VAL A 196 -5.00 11.25 5.41
CA VAL A 196 -5.65 10.99 6.71
C VAL A 196 -6.83 11.94 6.95
N GLN A 197 -6.92 13.05 6.23
CA GLN A 197 -7.99 14.03 6.42
C GLN A 197 -9.37 13.45 6.05
N ILE A 198 -9.45 12.61 5.02
CA ILE A 198 -10.70 11.99 4.58
C ILE A 198 -11.32 11.09 5.67
N PRO A 199 -10.62 10.06 6.20
CA PRO A 199 -11.18 9.25 7.28
C PRO A 199 -11.48 10.06 8.55
N LEU A 200 -10.70 11.10 8.85
CA LEU A 200 -10.99 12.01 9.96
C LEU A 200 -12.31 12.77 9.75
N LEU A 201 -12.58 13.26 8.54
CA LEU A 201 -13.81 13.98 8.19
C LEU A 201 -15.03 13.05 8.15
N ILE A 202 -14.89 11.85 7.58
CA ILE A 202 -15.96 10.84 7.53
C ILE A 202 -16.36 10.44 8.95
N THR A 203 -15.40 10.15 9.82
CA THR A 203 -15.67 9.69 11.19
C THR A 203 -16.02 10.81 12.18
N ALA A 204 -15.99 12.08 11.73
CA ALA A 204 -16.25 13.23 12.58
C ALA A 204 -17.67 13.24 13.14
N ARG A 205 -17.80 13.50 14.45
CA ARG A 205 -19.11 13.52 15.12
C ARG A 205 -20.07 14.58 14.57
N SER A 206 -19.54 15.69 14.03
CA SER A 206 -20.34 16.77 13.46
C SER A 206 -21.14 16.33 12.23
N GLY A 207 -20.68 15.29 11.52
CA GLY A 207 -21.30 14.82 10.28
C GLY A 207 -21.35 15.90 9.19
N SER A 208 -20.47 16.91 9.24
CA SER A 208 -20.49 18.05 8.32
C SER A 208 -20.35 17.62 6.86
N ILE A 209 -19.53 16.60 6.59
CA ILE A 209 -19.33 16.02 5.25
C ILE A 209 -20.64 15.42 4.68
N PHE A 210 -21.48 14.84 5.53
CA PHE A 210 -22.77 14.27 5.13
C PHE A 210 -23.84 15.32 4.83
N ARG A 211 -23.66 16.55 5.33
CA ARG A 211 -24.58 17.68 5.10
C ARG A 211 -24.16 18.54 3.90
N ASN A 212 -22.94 18.36 3.39
CA ASN A 212 -22.43 19.16 2.28
C ASN A 212 -23.07 18.72 0.95
N ARG A 213 -24.09 19.46 0.50
CA ARG A 213 -24.82 19.17 -0.74
C ARG A 213 -23.92 19.14 -1.97
N LEU A 214 -22.96 20.05 -2.08
CA LEU A 214 -22.05 20.13 -3.25
C LEU A 214 -21.19 18.88 -3.36
N LEU A 215 -20.68 18.38 -2.23
CA LEU A 215 -19.90 17.14 -2.20
C LEU A 215 -20.74 15.95 -2.66
N TRP A 216 -21.98 15.82 -2.19
CA TRP A 216 -22.86 14.71 -2.58
C TRP A 216 -23.38 14.81 -4.01
N ILE A 217 -23.54 16.02 -4.56
CA ILE A 217 -23.81 16.21 -5.99
C ILE A 217 -22.62 15.71 -6.81
N GLY A 218 -21.39 16.10 -6.45
CA GLY A 218 -20.17 15.62 -7.12
C GLY A 218 -19.99 14.11 -7.00
N PHE A 219 -20.18 13.55 -5.80
CA PHE A 219 -20.15 12.11 -5.56
C PHE A 219 -21.23 11.39 -6.36
N GLY A 220 -22.47 11.88 -6.36
CA GLY A 220 -23.59 11.30 -7.10
C GLY A 220 -23.35 11.30 -8.60
N LEU A 221 -22.81 12.39 -9.16
CA LEU A 221 -22.45 12.47 -10.57
C LEU A 221 -21.33 11.46 -10.92
N ALA A 222 -20.27 11.42 -10.11
CA ALA A 222 -19.16 10.49 -10.31
C ALA A 222 -19.61 9.02 -10.18
N ALA A 223 -20.36 8.69 -9.13
CA ALA A 223 -20.90 7.36 -8.89
C ALA A 223 -21.87 6.96 -10.00
N GLY A 224 -22.78 7.86 -10.40
CA GLY A 224 -23.74 7.63 -11.48
C GLY A 224 -23.05 7.31 -12.81
N ILE A 225 -22.04 8.09 -13.21
CA ILE A 225 -21.27 7.83 -14.44
C ILE A 225 -20.57 6.46 -14.37
N ASN A 226 -19.93 6.13 -13.24
CA ASN A 226 -19.22 4.86 -13.10
C ASN A 226 -20.18 3.67 -13.04
N LEU A 227 -21.31 3.79 -12.34
CA LEU A 227 -22.33 2.75 -12.26
C LEU A 227 -22.99 2.53 -13.63
N PHE A 228 -23.31 3.59 -14.36
CA PHE A 228 -23.89 3.47 -15.70
C PHE A 228 -22.91 2.80 -16.68
N ASN A 229 -21.64 3.21 -16.66
CA ASN A 229 -20.60 2.55 -17.46
C ASN A 229 -20.34 1.11 -17.01
N GLY A 230 -20.49 0.80 -15.71
CA GLY A 230 -20.42 -0.56 -15.18
C GLY A 230 -21.61 -1.42 -15.61
N LEU A 231 -22.82 -0.85 -15.65
CA LEU A 231 -24.02 -1.53 -16.15
C LEU A 231 -23.90 -1.81 -17.64
N GLN A 232 -23.32 -0.89 -18.43
CA GLN A 232 -23.05 -1.10 -19.85
C GLN A 232 -22.13 -2.30 -20.11
N PHE A 233 -21.20 -2.61 -19.20
CA PHE A 233 -20.36 -3.81 -19.29
C PHE A 233 -21.19 -5.10 -19.23
N PHE A 234 -22.22 -5.15 -18.37
CA PHE A 234 -23.13 -6.30 -18.27
C PHE A 234 -24.24 -6.27 -19.32
N PHE A 235 -24.67 -5.08 -19.74
CA PHE A 235 -25.73 -4.84 -20.72
C PHE A 235 -25.21 -3.95 -21.85
N PRO A 236 -24.56 -4.52 -22.88
CA PRO A 236 -23.95 -3.77 -23.98
C PRO A 236 -24.92 -2.93 -24.82
N ILE A 237 -26.24 -3.09 -24.62
CA ILE A 237 -27.27 -2.27 -25.27
C ILE A 237 -27.28 -0.82 -24.78
N LEU A 238 -26.74 -0.56 -23.59
CA LEU A 238 -26.65 0.80 -23.03
C LEU A 238 -25.45 1.54 -23.65
N PRO A 239 -25.60 2.83 -24.01
CA PRO A 239 -24.47 3.63 -24.51
C PRO A 239 -23.47 3.91 -23.38
N ALA A 240 -22.17 3.88 -23.68
CA ALA A 240 -21.14 4.24 -22.70
C ALA A 240 -20.90 5.76 -22.67
N ILE A 241 -20.80 6.34 -21.48
CA ILE A 241 -20.39 7.74 -21.30
C ILE A 241 -18.87 7.82 -21.53
N PRO A 242 -18.38 8.55 -22.55
CA PRO A 242 -17.01 8.46 -23.05
C PRO A 242 -16.00 9.24 -22.19
N VAL A 243 -15.87 8.91 -20.91
CA VAL A 243 -14.96 9.59 -19.97
C VAL A 243 -13.49 9.18 -20.08
N LYS A 244 -13.17 8.07 -20.77
CA LYS A 244 -11.79 7.53 -20.86
C LYS A 244 -11.24 7.39 -22.28
N LYS A 245 -11.98 7.81 -23.30
CA LYS A 245 -11.73 7.41 -24.71
C LYS A 245 -10.76 8.32 -25.49
N TYR A 246 -10.41 9.49 -24.97
CA TYR A 246 -9.58 10.44 -25.70
C TYR A 246 -8.10 10.16 -25.50
N ASN A 247 -7.37 10.01 -26.59
CA ASN A 247 -5.91 9.92 -26.59
C ASN A 247 -5.39 10.90 -27.63
N LEU A 248 -4.50 11.81 -27.22
CA LEU A 248 -4.05 12.91 -28.07
C LEU A 248 -3.00 12.46 -29.10
N ASP A 249 -2.39 11.30 -28.90
CA ASP A 249 -1.36 10.74 -29.78
C ASP A 249 -1.85 10.49 -31.21
N THR A 250 -3.14 10.19 -31.40
CA THR A 250 -3.75 9.97 -32.72
C THR A 250 -3.71 11.21 -33.62
N TYR A 251 -3.57 12.41 -33.06
CA TYR A 251 -3.47 13.65 -33.81
C TYR A 251 -2.03 14.03 -34.17
N PHE A 252 -1.03 13.45 -33.50
CA PHE A 252 0.39 13.80 -33.65
C PHE A 252 1.14 12.72 -34.42
N ASN A 253 0.87 12.58 -35.72
CA ASN A 253 1.43 11.49 -36.53
C ASN A 253 2.79 11.80 -37.18
N GLN A 254 3.27 13.04 -37.13
CA GLN A 254 4.53 13.46 -37.75
C GLN A 254 5.68 13.55 -36.75
N LYS A 255 6.91 13.26 -37.19
CA LYS A 255 8.11 13.46 -36.36
C LYS A 255 8.37 14.96 -36.12
N PRO A 256 8.89 15.37 -34.95
CA PRO A 256 9.20 14.54 -33.78
C PRO A 256 7.97 14.27 -32.88
N TRP A 257 6.82 14.88 -33.15
CA TRP A 257 5.62 14.86 -32.29
C TRP A 257 5.04 13.46 -32.04
N ASN A 258 5.15 12.56 -33.01
CA ASN A 258 4.75 11.16 -32.84
C ASN A 258 5.53 10.40 -31.76
N ALA A 259 6.69 10.92 -31.35
CA ALA A 259 7.50 10.32 -30.30
C ALA A 259 7.02 10.62 -28.87
N MET A 260 6.06 11.53 -28.69
CA MET A 260 5.50 11.81 -27.35
C MET A 260 4.90 10.57 -26.68
N GLY A 261 4.57 9.53 -27.46
CA GLY A 261 3.90 8.32 -26.97
C GLY A 261 2.51 8.62 -26.43
N SER A 262 1.87 7.62 -25.81
CA SER A 262 0.49 7.74 -25.35
C SER A 262 0.27 8.94 -24.41
N THR A 263 -0.68 9.80 -24.79
CA THR A 263 -1.10 11.02 -24.08
C THR A 263 -2.60 10.95 -23.81
N PRO A 264 -3.04 10.02 -22.93
CA PRO A 264 -4.45 9.76 -22.74
C PRO A 264 -5.08 10.90 -21.92
N LEU A 265 -6.11 11.52 -22.48
CA LEU A 265 -6.94 12.50 -21.78
C LEU A 265 -8.13 11.77 -21.16
N ARG A 266 -7.96 11.33 -19.92
CA ARG A 266 -8.99 10.59 -19.18
C ARG A 266 -9.62 11.46 -18.11
N PHE A 267 -10.93 11.58 -18.14
CA PHE A 267 -11.72 12.20 -17.10
C PHE A 267 -12.02 11.15 -16.02
N HIS A 268 -11.25 11.18 -14.94
CA HIS A 268 -11.46 10.33 -13.75
C HIS A 268 -12.00 11.20 -12.61
N PRO A 269 -13.33 11.24 -12.39
CA PRO A 269 -13.93 12.11 -11.37
C PRO A 269 -13.33 11.95 -9.98
N TYR A 270 -12.97 10.73 -9.58
CA TYR A 270 -12.36 10.46 -8.27
C TYR A 270 -10.93 11.03 -8.15
N LEU A 271 -10.12 10.95 -9.21
CA LEU A 271 -8.77 11.55 -9.23
C LEU A 271 -8.86 13.07 -9.18
N ILE A 272 -9.83 13.66 -9.87
CA ILE A 272 -10.10 15.10 -9.80
C ILE A 272 -10.47 15.50 -8.37
N GLY A 273 -11.32 14.72 -7.70
CA GLY A 273 -11.64 14.91 -6.28
C GLY A 273 -10.41 14.89 -5.39
N PHE A 274 -9.48 13.95 -5.61
CA PHE A 274 -8.21 13.91 -4.87
C PHE A 274 -7.31 15.09 -5.17
N ALA A 275 -7.27 15.55 -6.42
CA ALA A 275 -6.44 16.70 -6.81
C ALA A 275 -6.78 17.95 -5.98
N PHE A 276 -8.04 18.17 -5.59
CA PHE A 276 -8.42 19.30 -4.73
C PHE A 276 -7.87 19.23 -3.30
N ILE A 277 -7.42 18.07 -2.84
CA ILE A 277 -6.83 17.87 -1.50
C ILE A 277 -5.30 18.04 -1.55
N LEU A 278 -4.70 17.92 -2.74
CA LEU A 278 -3.26 18.02 -2.91
C LEU A 278 -2.78 19.48 -2.83
N PRO A 279 -1.58 19.74 -2.25
CA PRO A 279 -0.95 21.05 -2.30
C PRO A 279 -0.75 21.53 -3.74
N PHE A 280 -0.87 22.84 -3.97
CA PHE A 280 -0.73 23.44 -5.31
C PHE A 280 0.64 23.16 -5.94
N ASP A 281 1.73 23.27 -5.18
CA ASP A 281 3.09 23.02 -5.65
C ASP A 281 3.28 21.57 -6.16
N LEU A 282 2.54 20.63 -5.57
CA LEU A 282 2.56 19.23 -5.98
C LEU A 282 1.79 19.02 -7.27
N LEU A 283 0.60 19.62 -7.41
CA LEU A 283 -0.16 19.58 -8.66
C LEU A 283 0.67 20.17 -9.82
N PHE A 284 1.33 21.30 -9.56
CA PHE A 284 2.26 21.89 -10.50
C PHE A 284 3.40 20.92 -10.86
N SER A 285 4.04 20.31 -9.86
CA SER A 285 5.12 19.35 -10.07
C SER A 285 4.68 18.16 -10.93
N CYS A 286 3.51 17.57 -10.67
CA CYS A 286 2.97 16.45 -11.45
C CYS A 286 2.80 16.82 -12.93
N VAL A 287 2.21 18.00 -13.21
CA VAL A 287 2.03 18.48 -14.58
C VAL A 287 3.38 18.81 -15.23
N PHE A 288 4.25 19.51 -14.51
CA PHE A 288 5.57 19.89 -15.00
C PHE A 288 6.42 18.67 -15.37
N PHE A 289 6.57 17.69 -14.47
CA PHE A 289 7.37 16.49 -14.73
C PHE A 289 6.75 15.59 -15.80
N TYR A 290 5.41 15.56 -15.91
CA TYR A 290 4.73 14.91 -17.02
C TYR A 290 5.08 15.55 -18.37
N LEU A 291 5.00 16.88 -18.47
CA LEU A 291 5.36 17.61 -19.68
C LEU A 291 6.86 17.49 -19.97
N MET A 292 7.71 17.56 -18.95
CA MET A 292 9.16 17.39 -19.08
C MET A 292 9.51 16.02 -19.66
N LYS A 293 8.86 14.95 -19.20
CA LYS A 293 8.98 13.61 -19.80
C LYS A 293 8.63 13.62 -21.30
N LYS A 294 7.56 14.31 -21.69
CA LYS A 294 7.16 14.41 -23.11
C LYS A 294 8.19 15.19 -23.92
N VAL A 295 8.72 16.29 -23.38
CA VAL A 295 9.81 17.05 -24.00
C VAL A 295 11.06 16.19 -24.17
N GLN A 296 11.44 15.39 -23.17
CA GLN A 296 12.58 14.46 -23.30
C GLN A 296 12.37 13.49 -24.46
N LEU A 297 11.19 12.88 -24.59
CA LEU A 297 10.87 12.00 -25.72
C LEU A 297 10.96 12.71 -27.09
N LEU A 298 10.47 13.94 -27.18
CA LEU A 298 10.56 14.75 -28.40
C LEU A 298 12.01 15.06 -28.77
N LEU A 299 12.81 15.52 -27.82
CA LEU A 299 14.23 15.81 -28.02
C LEU A 299 15.01 14.53 -28.37
N GLY A 300 14.70 13.42 -27.72
CA GLY A 300 15.30 12.13 -28.02
C GLY A 300 14.99 11.64 -29.43
N SER A 301 13.78 11.92 -29.92
CA SER A 301 13.39 11.63 -31.31
C SER A 301 14.11 12.53 -32.30
N ALA A 302 14.18 13.84 -32.01
CA ALA A 302 14.89 14.81 -32.85
C ALA A 302 16.40 14.52 -32.94
N ALA A 303 17.01 14.05 -31.85
CA ALA A 303 18.42 13.68 -31.78
C ALA A 303 18.71 12.23 -32.19
N GLY A 304 17.70 11.42 -32.51
CA GLY A 304 17.85 10.01 -32.91
C GLY A 304 18.18 9.02 -31.78
N ILE A 305 18.29 9.49 -30.53
CA ILE A 305 18.64 8.67 -29.35
C ILE A 305 17.46 7.90 -28.74
N ILE A 306 16.22 8.16 -29.19
CA ILE A 306 15.01 7.47 -28.69
C ILE A 306 15.03 5.94 -28.92
N THR A 307 15.90 5.46 -29.82
CA THR A 307 16.09 4.04 -30.12
C THR A 307 16.86 3.30 -29.02
N LEU A 308 17.50 4.03 -28.09
CA LEU A 308 18.19 3.43 -26.97
C LEU A 308 17.20 2.69 -26.06
N PRO A 309 17.45 1.41 -25.73
CA PRO A 309 16.61 0.66 -24.82
C PRO A 309 16.46 1.37 -23.48
N GLY A 310 15.22 1.60 -23.07
CA GLY A 310 14.91 2.24 -21.79
C GLY A 310 14.83 3.77 -21.83
N TYR A 311 15.26 4.46 -22.89
CA TYR A 311 15.16 5.94 -23.00
C TYR A 311 13.70 6.41 -22.77
N PRO A 312 13.44 7.44 -21.95
CA PRO A 312 14.40 8.36 -21.32
C PRO A 312 14.88 7.92 -19.93
N PHE A 313 14.90 6.63 -19.63
CA PHE A 313 15.37 6.02 -18.39
C PHE A 313 14.52 6.45 -17.18
N LEU A 314 13.20 6.36 -17.30
CA LEU A 314 12.28 6.83 -16.26
C LEU A 314 12.38 6.04 -14.96
N GLY A 315 12.71 4.75 -15.04
CA GLY A 315 12.92 3.92 -13.86
C GLY A 315 14.14 4.39 -13.07
N GLU A 316 15.23 4.65 -13.79
CA GLU A 316 16.50 5.14 -13.25
C GLU A 316 16.38 6.57 -12.73
N GLN A 317 15.68 7.46 -13.47
CA GLN A 317 15.37 8.81 -13.01
C GLN A 317 14.52 8.76 -11.72
N GLY A 318 13.50 7.91 -11.67
CA GLY A 318 12.65 7.73 -10.50
C GLY A 318 13.42 7.18 -9.30
N ALA A 319 14.27 6.16 -9.52
CA ALA A 319 15.13 5.60 -8.49
C ALA A 319 16.13 6.64 -7.96
N GLY A 320 16.77 7.40 -8.85
CA GLY A 320 17.68 8.49 -8.49
C GLY A 320 17.00 9.58 -7.67
N ALA A 321 15.77 9.97 -8.05
CA ALA A 321 14.97 10.93 -7.30
C ALA A 321 14.62 10.40 -5.90
N LEU A 322 14.21 9.14 -5.79
CA LEU A 322 13.91 8.50 -4.51
C LEU A 322 15.15 8.46 -3.59
N PHE A 323 16.31 8.07 -4.11
CA PHE A 323 17.56 8.06 -3.34
C PHE A 323 18.00 9.47 -2.93
N ALA A 324 17.86 10.47 -3.81
CA ALA A 324 18.16 11.86 -3.46
C ALA A 324 17.26 12.36 -2.31
N LEU A 325 15.96 12.08 -2.38
CA LEU A 325 15.01 12.42 -1.31
C LEU A 325 15.36 11.71 0.01
N LEU A 326 15.78 10.45 -0.06
CA LEU A 326 16.22 9.69 1.11
C LEU A 326 17.47 10.28 1.75
N VAL A 327 18.48 10.63 0.95
CA VAL A 327 19.71 11.27 1.46
C VAL A 327 19.38 12.59 2.15
N ILE A 328 18.53 13.42 1.54
CA ILE A 328 18.08 14.69 2.11
C ILE A 328 17.30 14.45 3.41
N ALA A 329 16.40 13.47 3.44
CA ALA A 329 15.63 13.11 4.63
C ALA A 329 16.53 12.62 5.77
N CYS A 330 17.50 11.76 5.48
CA CYS A 330 18.48 11.29 6.46
C CYS A 330 19.36 12.44 6.98
N TRP A 331 19.78 13.35 6.10
CA TRP A 331 20.57 14.52 6.46
C TRP A 331 19.79 15.49 7.38
N SER A 332 18.53 15.78 7.04
CA SER A 332 17.63 16.60 7.87
C SER A 332 17.37 15.95 9.24
N GLY A 333 17.12 14.64 9.25
CA GLY A 333 16.84 13.85 10.44
C GLY A 333 18.05 13.52 11.32
N ARG A 334 19.29 13.82 10.91
CA ARG A 334 20.52 13.37 11.59
C ARG A 334 20.57 13.70 13.09
N LYS A 335 20.08 14.89 13.49
CA LYS A 335 20.05 15.29 14.90
C LYS A 335 19.03 14.46 15.70
N HIS A 336 17.91 14.11 15.07
CA HIS A 336 16.89 13.24 15.66
C HIS A 336 17.40 11.80 15.79
N PHE A 337 18.00 11.23 14.75
CA PHE A 337 18.57 9.88 14.85
C PHE A 337 19.67 9.77 15.89
N LYS A 338 20.56 10.78 16.00
CA LYS A 338 21.55 10.86 17.09
C LYS A 338 20.88 10.93 18.46
N ALA A 339 19.81 11.72 18.60
CA ALA A 339 19.07 11.80 19.86
C ALA A 339 18.41 10.46 20.20
N VAL A 340 17.80 9.75 19.25
CA VAL A 340 17.21 8.42 19.50
C VAL A 340 18.28 7.45 19.99
N LEU A 341 19.44 7.38 19.32
CA LEU A 341 20.54 6.51 19.75
C LEU A 341 21.06 6.87 21.15
N PHE A 342 21.15 8.17 21.47
CA PHE A 342 21.53 8.61 22.81
C PHE A 342 20.51 8.18 23.87
N HIS A 343 19.20 8.31 23.60
CA HIS A 343 18.14 7.92 24.53
C HIS A 343 18.05 6.40 24.72
N VAL A 344 18.55 5.59 23.78
CA VAL A 344 18.68 4.13 23.97
C VAL A 344 19.73 3.82 25.05
N ILE A 345 20.84 4.56 25.06
CA ILE A 345 21.96 4.36 26.01
C ILE A 345 21.65 5.04 27.35
N ARG A 346 21.07 6.24 27.33
CA ARG A 346 20.69 7.02 28.51
C ARG A 346 19.19 7.38 28.43
N PRO A 347 18.31 6.52 28.95
CA PRO A 347 16.87 6.76 28.93
C PRO A 347 16.50 7.98 29.77
N ASN A 348 15.61 8.81 29.25
CA ASN A 348 15.06 9.96 29.94
C ASN A 348 13.57 9.70 30.26
N PRO A 349 13.20 9.43 31.53
CA PRO A 349 11.83 9.07 31.92
C PRO A 349 10.78 10.12 31.52
N MET A 350 11.18 11.40 31.50
CA MET A 350 10.29 12.52 31.17
C MET A 350 9.94 12.60 29.68
N GLU A 351 10.85 12.17 28.80
CA GLU A 351 10.59 12.07 27.36
C GLU A 351 9.90 10.74 27.02
N GLU A 352 10.28 9.64 27.66
CA GLU A 352 9.65 8.33 27.46
C GLU A 352 8.16 8.34 27.81
N SER A 353 7.75 9.07 28.86
CA SER A 353 6.34 9.24 29.22
C SER A 353 5.49 9.92 28.13
N LYS A 354 6.10 10.57 27.13
CA LYS A 354 5.39 11.24 26.02
C LYS A 354 5.25 10.36 24.79
N GLU A 355 6.00 9.26 24.70
CA GLU A 355 5.98 8.34 23.57
C GLU A 355 5.13 7.10 23.89
N PRO A 356 4.42 6.53 22.89
CA PRO A 356 3.59 5.35 23.10
C PRO A 356 4.40 4.09 23.39
N ILE A 357 5.64 4.02 22.90
CA ILE A 357 6.63 2.97 23.16
C ILE A 357 7.95 3.67 23.49
N SER A 358 8.69 3.19 24.48
CA SER A 358 10.00 3.74 24.82
C SER A 358 10.99 3.57 23.67
N HIS A 359 11.88 4.54 23.49
CA HIS A 359 12.89 4.49 22.43
C HIS A 359 13.78 3.24 22.53
N ARG A 360 14.09 2.80 23.76
CA ARG A 360 14.84 1.57 24.02
C ARG A 360 14.10 0.34 23.50
N SER A 361 12.83 0.16 23.88
CA SER A 361 12.03 -0.99 23.45
C SER A 361 11.84 -1.01 21.93
N THR A 362 11.60 0.15 21.31
CA THR A 362 11.45 0.23 19.85
C THR A 362 12.71 -0.20 19.12
N VAL A 363 13.89 0.25 19.55
CA VAL A 363 15.16 -0.12 18.90
C VAL A 363 15.52 -1.58 19.17
N THR A 364 15.28 -2.10 20.37
CA THR A 364 15.54 -3.52 20.67
C THR A 364 14.63 -4.45 19.86
N ILE A 365 13.35 -4.11 19.71
CA ILE A 365 12.41 -4.88 18.87
C ILE A 365 12.84 -4.80 17.41
N LEU A 366 13.21 -3.61 16.92
CA LEU A 366 13.70 -3.44 15.55
C LEU A 366 14.94 -4.30 15.27
N CYS A 367 15.95 -4.25 16.15
CA CYS A 367 17.16 -5.07 16.01
C CYS A 367 16.87 -6.57 16.10
N LEU A 368 16.00 -6.99 17.02
CA LEU A 368 15.59 -8.39 17.14
C LEU A 368 14.86 -8.87 15.88
N CYS A 369 13.91 -8.11 15.35
CA CYS A 369 13.19 -8.48 14.14
C CYS A 369 14.10 -8.55 12.92
N LEU A 370 15.05 -7.61 12.78
CA LEU A 370 16.06 -7.65 11.71
C LEU A 370 16.97 -8.87 11.85
N LEU A 371 17.40 -9.20 13.07
CA LEU A 371 18.21 -10.39 13.33
C LEU A 371 17.45 -11.68 12.98
N LEU A 372 16.19 -11.81 13.42
CA LEU A 372 15.36 -12.98 13.12
C LEU A 372 15.10 -13.10 11.62
N LEU A 373 14.83 -11.99 10.92
CA LEU A 373 14.64 -11.98 9.48
C LEU A 373 15.93 -12.35 8.73
N MET A 374 17.08 -11.89 9.23
CA MET A 374 18.39 -12.29 8.69
C MET A 374 18.60 -13.80 8.83
N LEU A 375 18.40 -14.34 10.04
CA LEU A 375 18.55 -15.78 10.28
C LEU A 375 17.62 -16.61 9.40
N PHE A 376 16.37 -16.15 9.22
CA PHE A 376 15.40 -16.76 8.32
C PHE A 376 15.90 -16.80 6.87
N CYS A 377 16.39 -15.66 6.35
CA CYS A 377 16.93 -15.58 4.98
C CYS A 377 18.20 -16.42 4.80
N LEU A 378 19.09 -16.45 5.79
CA LEU A 378 20.28 -17.29 5.73
C LEU A 378 19.92 -18.79 5.69
N GLN A 379 18.93 -19.19 6.50
CA GLN A 379 18.42 -20.57 6.50
C GLN A 379 17.70 -20.92 5.19
N SER A 380 17.11 -19.95 4.50
CA SER A 380 16.53 -20.14 3.17
C SER A 380 17.56 -20.18 2.04
N GLY A 381 18.88 -20.15 2.34
CA GLY A 381 19.96 -20.23 1.37
C GLY A 381 20.49 -18.88 0.86
N MET A 382 20.00 -17.75 1.40
CA MET A 382 20.52 -16.43 1.04
C MET A 382 21.89 -16.20 1.68
N SER A 383 22.82 -15.56 0.98
CA SER A 383 24.10 -15.16 1.57
C SER A 383 23.97 -13.88 2.40
N PHE A 384 24.81 -13.73 3.43
CA PHE A 384 24.76 -12.60 4.36
C PHE A 384 24.91 -11.23 3.68
N TRP A 385 25.83 -11.11 2.72
CA TRP A 385 26.08 -9.84 2.05
C TRP A 385 24.92 -9.44 1.15
N VAL A 386 24.28 -10.40 0.47
CA VAL A 386 23.07 -10.13 -0.35
C VAL A 386 21.94 -9.68 0.56
N TYR A 387 21.75 -10.35 1.71
CA TYR A 387 20.75 -9.94 2.70
C TYR A 387 20.98 -8.50 3.16
N ALA A 388 22.22 -8.17 3.55
CA ALA A 388 22.57 -6.84 4.05
C ALA A 388 22.27 -5.74 3.00
N ILE A 389 22.62 -5.98 1.73
CA ILE A 389 22.32 -5.04 0.64
C ILE A 389 20.81 -4.94 0.40
N PHE A 390 20.14 -6.09 0.26
CA PHE A 390 18.71 -6.17 -0.03
C PHE A 390 17.88 -5.46 1.04
N ILE A 391 18.06 -5.80 2.31
CA ILE A 391 17.26 -5.22 3.41
C ILE A 391 17.53 -3.72 3.55
N THR A 392 18.76 -3.27 3.32
CA THR A 392 19.11 -1.84 3.37
C THR A 392 18.39 -1.06 2.28
N ILE A 393 18.46 -1.55 1.04
CA ILE A 393 17.77 -0.91 -0.10
C ILE A 393 16.26 -0.97 0.11
N TYR A 394 15.72 -2.11 0.52
CA TYR A 394 14.30 -2.30 0.77
C TYR A 394 13.76 -1.32 1.81
N LEU A 395 14.40 -1.23 2.98
CA LEU A 395 13.97 -0.32 4.03
C LEU A 395 14.15 1.15 3.62
N ALA A 396 15.19 1.47 2.87
CA ALA A 396 15.38 2.81 2.31
C ALA A 396 14.21 3.17 1.39
N ILE A 397 13.86 2.31 0.43
CA ILE A 397 12.73 2.50 -0.48
C ILE A 397 11.42 2.65 0.33
N VAL A 398 11.16 1.77 1.29
CA VAL A 398 9.94 1.81 2.13
C VAL A 398 9.83 3.12 2.89
N VAL A 399 10.90 3.58 3.54
CA VAL A 399 10.91 4.86 4.26
C VAL A 399 10.71 6.04 3.31
N GLY A 400 11.34 6.01 2.14
CA GLY A 400 11.26 7.07 1.14
C GLY A 400 9.85 7.21 0.58
N LEU A 401 9.25 6.09 0.16
CA LEU A 401 7.87 6.04 -0.33
C LEU A 401 6.87 6.43 0.76
N THR A 402 7.09 6.01 2.00
CA THR A 402 6.22 6.40 3.13
C THR A 402 6.28 7.89 3.38
N ARG A 403 7.47 8.51 3.33
CA ARG A 403 7.63 9.96 3.44
C ARG A 403 6.91 10.67 2.30
N MET A 404 7.12 10.25 1.05
CA MET A 404 6.44 10.83 -0.11
C MET A 404 4.92 10.76 0.06
N ARG A 405 4.36 9.63 0.47
CA ARG A 405 2.91 9.49 0.72
C ARG A 405 2.42 10.36 1.88
N ALA A 406 3.20 10.49 2.95
CA ALA A 406 2.88 11.32 4.10
C ALA A 406 2.89 12.83 3.78
N GLU A 407 3.84 13.28 2.94
CA GLU A 407 3.96 14.68 2.52
C GLU A 407 2.94 15.05 1.45
N LEU A 408 2.87 14.20 0.42
CA LEU A 408 2.28 14.59 -0.85
C LEU A 408 0.85 14.06 -0.97
N GLY A 409 0.58 12.84 -0.51
CA GLY A 409 -0.72 12.20 -0.64
C GLY A 409 -1.21 11.68 -2.00
N PRO A 410 -0.47 11.64 -3.13
CA PRO A 410 -1.01 11.07 -4.34
C PRO A 410 -1.12 9.53 -4.26
N PRO A 411 -1.92 8.91 -5.15
CA PRO A 411 -2.07 7.47 -5.32
C PRO A 411 -0.78 6.68 -5.47
#